data_AF-A0A930KDM0-F1
#
_entry.id   AF-A0A930KDM0-F1
#
_cell.length_a   1.000
_cell.length_b   1.000
_cell.length_c   1.000
_cell.angle_alpha   90.00
_cell.angle_beta   90.00
_cell.angle_gamma   90.00
#
_symmetry.space_group_name_H-M   'P 1'
#
loop_
_entity.id
_entity.type
_entity.pdbx_description
1 polymer ?
#
loop_
_entity_poly.entity_id
_entity_poly.type
_entity_poly.pdbx_seq_one_letter_code
_entity_poly.pdbx_strand_id
1 'polypeptide(L)'
;MVAIVHRPQSNNGSSANLVAYLDKDRQSNLGFFTSDREHIEASEVVLSLDLNKSKLSAKEDKFYMLTLNPSHDELCSVIGRSVNSIEELSTDEKNKIESYLRELTKGAMDAYAVNFERESVKSEQDLLYYARIETTRIYKPTHENIKLHQRIGAEKAGLNYHVHVIVSRKSKDGKVKLSPNVISRGNDWELAGKATVRRGFNHEFWKREVQNYSNKLLGRDFELQSYQPKEDTVTRCKNKDLIDLASYRYTKSSFVVHEMVKRGYNIKKENNQIVFTDRRTKESFSVSEKDLRARESKFSFEERLKAWYEYTEKSYSFKAKDPDSEEIKIVNQRFFSSSTDKCLIGYNECYYAYLKSRSREQILSEMNTSDFKEALSNMRVCQYTEVISSLEQAGFSYVFDKCHVFTRGEERYTLSHKELTQFAVVPQEVIHDVASRLDLKVFKSCVHKENYTSKDISIEKHSYKDKSGTEKSYYLVRDKVTNSVSYLKDVVKESYSIRRQQLQAMRKVRSIQNKSGSLDSVSSQVLSNIKGMVTQNTIIGDVLSPMSKVQSVVSSYNMVSSIATDPATAISKQLLNQVKNIVFSSLKTI
;
A
#
# COMPACT_ATOMS: atom_id res chain seq x y z
N MET A 1 -3.44 -20.20 14.77
CA MET A 1 -4.24 -20.68 13.63
C MET A 1 -3.34 -21.56 12.77
N VAL A 2 -3.86 -22.68 12.26
CA VAL A 2 -3.09 -23.58 11.38
C VAL A 2 -3.79 -23.73 10.02
N ALA A 3 -3.15 -23.25 8.95
CA ALA A 3 -3.61 -23.41 7.59
C ALA A 3 -2.80 -24.50 6.86
N ILE A 4 -3.46 -25.36 6.08
CA ILE A 4 -2.82 -26.47 5.38
C ILE A 4 -3.38 -26.59 3.97
N VAL A 5 -2.50 -26.69 2.98
CA VAL A 5 -2.85 -27.20 1.64
C VAL A 5 -2.54 -28.70 1.66
N HIS A 6 -3.55 -29.53 1.39
CA HIS A 6 -3.38 -30.98 1.42
C HIS A 6 -2.80 -31.49 0.11
N ARG A 7 -2.00 -32.56 0.19
CA ARG A 7 -1.56 -33.27 -1.02
C ARG A 7 -2.77 -33.97 -1.66
N PRO A 8 -2.89 -33.95 -2.99
CA PRO A 8 -3.95 -34.66 -3.70
C PRO A 8 -3.93 -36.16 -3.38
N GLN A 9 -5.11 -36.74 -3.16
CA GLN A 9 -5.29 -38.18 -2.97
C GLN A 9 -6.31 -38.65 -4.02
N SER A 10 -5.83 -38.83 -5.26
CA SER A 10 -6.66 -39.17 -6.43
C SER A 10 -7.61 -38.06 -6.92
N ASN A 11 -7.16 -36.80 -6.89
CA ASN A 11 -7.98 -35.66 -7.31
C ASN A 11 -8.03 -35.46 -8.84
N ASN A 12 -7.65 -36.46 -9.65
CA ASN A 12 -7.62 -36.36 -11.12
C ASN A 12 -8.99 -36.66 -11.77
N GLY A 13 -9.95 -37.16 -10.99
CA GLY A 13 -11.34 -37.43 -11.39
C GLY A 13 -12.34 -36.42 -10.82
N SER A 14 -13.55 -36.90 -10.53
CA SER A 14 -14.64 -36.11 -9.96
C SER A 14 -14.36 -35.70 -8.50
N SER A 15 -14.85 -34.53 -8.11
CA SER A 15 -14.87 -34.06 -6.73
C SER A 15 -15.94 -34.75 -5.84
N ALA A 16 -16.84 -35.56 -6.44
CA ALA A 16 -17.98 -36.17 -5.77
C ALA A 16 -17.64 -36.91 -4.47
N ASN A 17 -16.58 -37.73 -4.45
CA ASN A 17 -16.20 -38.48 -3.25
C ASN A 17 -15.78 -37.56 -2.09
N LEU A 18 -15.03 -36.49 -2.40
CA LEU A 18 -14.61 -35.54 -1.38
C LEU A 18 -15.79 -34.70 -0.88
N VAL A 19 -16.62 -34.22 -1.80
CA VAL A 19 -17.82 -33.44 -1.45
C VAL A 19 -18.76 -34.27 -0.58
N ALA A 20 -19.02 -35.53 -0.95
CA ALA A 20 -19.85 -36.44 -0.15
C ALA A 20 -19.24 -36.73 1.23
N TYR A 21 -17.91 -36.82 1.33
CA TYR A 21 -17.23 -36.98 2.62
C TYR A 21 -17.38 -35.75 3.53
N LEU A 22 -17.29 -34.54 2.98
CA LEU A 22 -17.48 -33.31 3.74
C LEU A 22 -18.96 -33.06 4.08
N ASP A 23 -19.88 -33.53 3.24
CA ASP A 23 -21.33 -33.46 3.43
C ASP A 23 -21.91 -34.62 4.25
N LYS A 24 -21.06 -35.28 5.08
CA LYS A 24 -21.47 -36.41 5.94
C LYS A 24 -22.57 -36.05 6.94
N ASP A 25 -22.68 -34.77 7.32
CA ASP A 25 -23.67 -34.26 8.25
C ASP A 25 -24.73 -33.44 7.51
N ARG A 26 -25.58 -34.14 6.75
CA ARG A 26 -26.67 -33.54 5.96
C ARG A 26 -27.75 -32.85 6.81
N GLN A 27 -27.74 -33.07 8.12
CA GLN A 27 -28.69 -32.46 9.07
C GLN A 27 -28.14 -31.16 9.67
N SER A 28 -26.85 -30.86 9.50
CA SER A 28 -26.30 -29.58 9.92
C SER A 28 -26.88 -28.47 9.02
N ASN A 29 -27.39 -27.38 9.61
CA ASN A 29 -27.85 -26.21 8.86
C ASN A 29 -26.72 -25.50 8.08
N LEU A 30 -25.47 -25.92 8.25
CA LEU A 30 -24.27 -25.37 7.61
C LEU A 30 -23.98 -26.10 6.29
N GLY A 31 -24.56 -25.59 5.21
CA GLY A 31 -24.24 -26.03 3.84
C GLY A 31 -22.85 -25.56 3.38
N PHE A 32 -22.50 -25.85 2.12
CA PHE A 32 -21.30 -25.26 1.53
C PHE A 32 -21.48 -23.74 1.34
N PHE A 33 -20.38 -23.01 1.30
CA PHE A 33 -20.40 -21.57 1.09
C PHE A 33 -19.23 -21.09 0.23
N THR A 34 -19.40 -19.88 -0.29
CA THR A 34 -18.37 -19.03 -0.92
C THR A 34 -18.35 -17.69 -0.18
N SER A 35 -17.56 -16.73 -0.65
CA SER A 35 -17.56 -15.39 -0.07
C SER A 35 -18.88 -14.63 -0.22
N ASP A 36 -19.70 -15.00 -1.22
CA ASP A 36 -20.92 -14.30 -1.63
C ASP A 36 -22.20 -15.14 -1.46
N ARG A 37 -22.09 -16.46 -1.29
CA ARG A 37 -23.25 -17.36 -1.18
C ARG A 37 -23.08 -18.35 -0.04
N GLU A 38 -24.20 -18.66 0.61
CA GLU A 38 -24.29 -19.65 1.67
C GLU A 38 -25.30 -20.75 1.31
N HIS A 39 -25.31 -21.85 2.07
CA HIS A 39 -26.23 -22.98 1.90
C HIS A 39 -26.22 -23.57 0.49
N ILE A 40 -25.02 -23.73 -0.09
CA ILE A 40 -24.83 -24.32 -1.40
C ILE A 40 -24.89 -25.84 -1.29
N GLU A 41 -25.70 -26.44 -2.16
CA GLU A 41 -25.90 -27.89 -2.21
C GLU A 41 -24.68 -28.63 -2.74
N ALA A 42 -24.43 -29.83 -2.20
CA ALA A 42 -23.33 -30.70 -2.61
C ALA A 42 -23.33 -30.99 -4.12
N SER A 43 -24.52 -31.16 -4.72
CA SER A 43 -24.68 -31.41 -6.15
C SER A 43 -24.18 -30.24 -7.01
N GLU A 44 -24.43 -29.00 -6.59
CA GLU A 44 -23.96 -27.79 -7.27
C GLU A 44 -22.43 -27.67 -7.18
N VAL A 45 -21.85 -27.98 -6.02
CA VAL A 45 -20.39 -27.98 -5.81
C VAL A 45 -19.71 -28.95 -6.76
N VAL A 46 -20.22 -30.20 -6.83
CA VAL A 46 -19.68 -31.24 -7.71
C VAL A 46 -19.77 -30.82 -9.17
N LEU A 47 -20.95 -30.40 -9.63
CA LEU A 47 -21.16 -29.99 -11.03
C LEU A 47 -20.23 -28.84 -11.41
N SER A 48 -20.16 -27.80 -10.58
CA SER A 48 -19.34 -26.61 -10.86
C SER A 48 -17.85 -26.93 -10.94
N LEU A 49 -17.31 -27.68 -9.97
CA LEU A 49 -15.91 -28.07 -9.95
C LEU A 49 -15.56 -29.01 -11.10
N ASP A 50 -16.41 -30.00 -11.38
CA ASP A 50 -16.15 -31.03 -12.38
C ASP A 50 -16.27 -30.52 -13.82
N LEU A 51 -17.04 -29.44 -14.04
CA LEU A 51 -17.13 -28.75 -15.32
C LEU A 51 -15.93 -27.83 -15.57
N ASN A 52 -15.29 -27.28 -14.52
CA ASN A 52 -14.13 -26.39 -14.64
C ASN A 52 -12.79 -27.14 -14.85
N LYS A 53 -12.72 -27.98 -15.88
CA LYS A 53 -11.55 -28.82 -16.19
C LYS A 53 -10.99 -28.65 -17.59
N SER A 54 -11.37 -27.58 -18.28
CA SER A 54 -10.97 -27.33 -19.68
C SER A 54 -9.44 -27.36 -19.83
N LYS A 55 -8.96 -28.09 -20.85
CA LYS A 55 -7.53 -28.26 -21.17
C LYS A 55 -6.69 -28.87 -20.04
N LEU A 56 -7.30 -29.61 -19.11
CA LEU A 56 -6.60 -30.49 -18.18
C LEU A 56 -6.58 -31.93 -18.72
N SER A 57 -5.42 -32.57 -18.70
CA SER A 57 -5.29 -33.99 -19.08
C SER A 57 -5.87 -34.91 -18.01
N ALA A 58 -6.20 -36.16 -18.35
CA ALA A 58 -6.75 -37.13 -17.38
C ALA A 58 -5.84 -37.40 -16.16
N LYS A 59 -4.52 -37.17 -16.27
CA LYS A 59 -3.55 -37.41 -15.18
C LYS A 59 -3.40 -36.21 -14.23
N GLU A 60 -3.76 -35.01 -14.67
CA GLU A 60 -3.67 -33.80 -13.84
C GLU A 60 -4.78 -33.77 -12.78
N ASP A 61 -4.43 -33.42 -11.55
CA ASP A 61 -5.44 -33.07 -10.51
C ASP A 61 -6.42 -32.03 -11.04
N LYS A 62 -7.70 -32.12 -10.65
CA LYS A 62 -8.78 -31.21 -11.02
C LYS A 62 -9.07 -30.18 -9.94
N PHE A 63 -8.82 -30.55 -8.68
CA PHE A 63 -9.08 -29.72 -7.52
C PHE A 63 -8.07 -30.00 -6.40
N TYR A 64 -8.00 -29.09 -5.43
CA TYR A 64 -7.17 -29.19 -4.23
C TYR A 64 -8.02 -28.96 -2.99
N MET A 65 -7.61 -29.56 -1.88
CA MET A 65 -8.25 -29.36 -0.58
C MET A 65 -7.34 -28.54 0.32
N LEU A 66 -7.91 -27.56 1.02
CA LEU A 66 -7.26 -26.81 2.08
C LEU A 66 -8.05 -26.96 3.38
N THR A 67 -7.37 -26.73 4.51
CA THR A 67 -8.04 -26.62 5.80
C THR A 67 -7.55 -25.42 6.59
N LEU A 68 -8.48 -24.73 7.23
CA LEU A 68 -8.22 -23.64 8.18
C LEU A 68 -8.61 -24.12 9.57
N ASN A 69 -7.63 -24.21 10.46
CA ASN A 69 -7.78 -24.84 11.76
C ASN A 69 -7.45 -23.83 12.86
N PRO A 70 -8.40 -22.96 13.25
CA PRO A 70 -8.22 -22.13 14.43
C PRO A 70 -8.06 -23.02 15.69
N SER A 71 -7.34 -22.52 16.68
CA SER A 71 -7.23 -23.17 17.99
C SER A 71 -8.49 -22.94 18.82
N HIS A 72 -8.63 -23.73 19.88
CA HIS A 72 -9.66 -23.53 20.88
C HIS A 72 -9.66 -22.09 21.43
N ASP A 73 -8.49 -21.59 21.85
CA ASP A 73 -8.35 -20.24 22.41
C ASP A 73 -8.66 -19.12 21.41
N GLU A 74 -8.35 -19.34 20.12
CA GLU A 74 -8.74 -18.40 19.06
C GLU A 74 -10.25 -18.31 18.94
N LEU A 75 -10.97 -19.43 18.99
CA LEU A 75 -12.43 -19.47 18.94
C LEU A 75 -13.06 -18.84 20.21
N CYS A 76 -12.51 -19.12 21.40
CA CYS A 76 -12.92 -18.47 22.64
C CYS A 76 -12.73 -16.94 22.58
N SER A 77 -11.68 -16.47 21.89
CA SER A 77 -11.45 -15.03 21.71
C SER A 77 -12.47 -14.36 20.79
N VAL A 78 -13.01 -15.08 19.79
CA VAL A 78 -14.08 -14.56 18.93
C VAL A 78 -15.33 -14.25 19.74
N ILE A 79 -15.67 -15.11 20.70
CA ILE A 79 -16.87 -14.94 21.55
C ILE A 79 -16.61 -14.05 22.77
N GLY A 80 -15.34 -13.82 23.12
CA GLY A 80 -14.92 -12.94 24.22
C GLY A 80 -14.95 -13.61 25.60
N ARG A 81 -15.03 -14.94 25.68
CA ARG A 81 -14.98 -15.71 26.93
C ARG A 81 -14.47 -17.13 26.69
N SER A 82 -13.99 -17.78 27.75
CA SER A 82 -13.60 -19.19 27.72
C SER A 82 -14.81 -20.11 27.90
N VAL A 83 -14.84 -21.20 27.15
CA VAL A 83 -15.82 -22.30 27.24
C VAL A 83 -15.09 -23.62 27.08
N ASN A 84 -15.65 -24.74 27.53
CA ASN A 84 -15.01 -26.05 27.36
C ASN A 84 -15.66 -26.90 26.25
N SER A 85 -16.88 -26.57 25.82
CA SER A 85 -17.58 -27.34 24.81
C SER A 85 -18.55 -26.49 23.96
N ILE A 86 -19.08 -27.09 22.89
CA ILE A 86 -20.00 -26.44 21.95
C ILE A 86 -21.41 -26.26 22.54
N GLU A 87 -21.77 -27.09 23.52
CA GLU A 87 -23.06 -27.05 24.24
C GLU A 87 -23.18 -25.79 25.11
N GLU A 88 -22.04 -25.23 25.56
CA GLU A 88 -21.99 -23.99 26.33
C GLU A 88 -22.21 -22.73 25.48
N LEU A 89 -22.26 -22.86 24.14
CA LEU A 89 -22.42 -21.74 23.23
C LEU A 89 -23.90 -21.39 23.01
N SER A 90 -24.22 -20.12 23.21
CA SER A 90 -25.48 -19.55 22.74
C SER A 90 -25.54 -19.51 21.21
N THR A 91 -26.75 -19.37 20.66
CA THR A 91 -26.96 -19.21 19.21
C THR A 91 -26.16 -18.03 18.64
N ASP A 92 -26.14 -16.89 19.34
CA ASP A 92 -25.40 -15.71 18.90
C ASP A 92 -23.88 -15.94 18.87
N GLU A 93 -23.35 -16.71 19.82
CA GLU A 93 -21.93 -17.06 19.85
C GLU A 93 -21.54 -18.04 18.73
N LYS A 94 -22.42 -19.01 18.42
CA LYS A 94 -22.24 -19.88 17.25
C LYS A 94 -22.21 -19.06 15.97
N ASN A 95 -23.16 -18.13 15.80
CA ASN A 95 -23.22 -17.22 14.67
C ASN A 95 -21.94 -16.36 14.56
N LYS A 96 -21.43 -15.82 15.68
CA LYS A 96 -20.15 -15.07 15.69
C LYS A 96 -18.97 -15.90 15.22
N ILE A 97 -18.85 -17.15 15.70
CA ILE A 97 -17.79 -18.07 15.26
C ILE A 97 -17.93 -18.35 13.77
N GLU A 98 -19.12 -18.63 13.29
CA GLU A 98 -19.37 -18.91 11.87
C GLU A 98 -19.03 -17.71 10.98
N SER A 99 -19.46 -16.50 11.36
CA SER A 99 -19.09 -15.26 10.65
C SER A 99 -17.57 -15.04 10.63
N TYR A 100 -16.89 -15.25 11.77
CA TYR A 100 -15.43 -15.17 11.84
C TYR A 100 -14.75 -16.17 10.88
N LEU A 101 -15.24 -17.41 10.82
CA LEU A 101 -14.68 -18.44 9.94
C LEU A 101 -14.91 -18.14 8.46
N ARG A 102 -16.06 -17.56 8.11
CA ARG A 102 -16.37 -17.13 6.73
C ARG A 102 -15.43 -16.00 6.29
N GLU A 103 -15.27 -14.98 7.11
CA GLU A 103 -14.33 -13.88 6.85
C GLU A 103 -12.88 -14.38 6.78
N LEU A 104 -12.47 -15.25 7.72
CA LEU A 104 -11.15 -15.88 7.69
C LEU A 104 -10.91 -16.67 6.39
N THR A 105 -11.94 -17.37 5.91
CA THR A 105 -11.89 -18.14 4.67
C THR A 105 -11.69 -17.23 3.47
N LYS A 106 -12.44 -16.13 3.40
CA LYS A 106 -12.29 -15.11 2.34
C LYS A 106 -10.87 -14.56 2.29
N GLY A 107 -10.33 -14.10 3.42
CA GLY A 107 -8.95 -13.61 3.49
C GLY A 107 -7.90 -14.67 3.15
N ALA A 108 -8.14 -15.92 3.54
CA ALA A 108 -7.27 -17.04 3.18
C ALA A 108 -7.26 -17.32 1.67
N MET A 109 -8.42 -17.23 1.01
CA MET A 109 -8.54 -17.45 -0.42
C MET A 109 -8.05 -16.26 -1.24
N ASP A 110 -8.13 -15.03 -0.71
CA ASP A 110 -7.47 -13.86 -1.30
C ASP A 110 -5.96 -14.03 -1.33
N ALA A 111 -5.39 -14.42 -0.18
CA ALA A 111 -3.97 -14.74 -0.09
C ALA A 111 -3.59 -15.92 -1.00
N TYR A 112 -4.48 -16.90 -1.18
CA TYR A 112 -4.27 -18.02 -2.09
C TYR A 112 -4.17 -17.55 -3.55
N ALA A 113 -5.07 -16.65 -3.98
CA ALA A 113 -5.12 -16.11 -5.33
C ALA A 113 -3.84 -15.32 -5.68
N VAL A 114 -3.48 -14.34 -4.84
CA VAL A 114 -2.34 -13.43 -5.08
C VAL A 114 -1.01 -14.19 -5.10
N ASN A 115 -0.88 -15.28 -4.33
CA ASN A 115 0.34 -16.09 -4.25
C ASN A 115 0.75 -16.74 -5.58
N PHE A 116 -0.15 -16.81 -6.57
CA PHE A 116 0.18 -17.30 -7.91
C PHE A 116 0.83 -16.26 -8.82
N GLU A 117 0.79 -14.99 -8.44
CA GLU A 117 1.35 -13.85 -9.19
C GLU A 117 0.89 -13.83 -10.66
N ARG A 118 -0.41 -14.08 -10.89
CA ARG A 118 -1.01 -14.03 -12.24
C ARG A 118 -1.76 -12.73 -12.42
N GLU A 119 -1.52 -12.06 -13.54
CA GLU A 119 -2.18 -10.78 -13.85
C GLU A 119 -3.71 -10.86 -13.81
N SER A 120 -4.29 -12.00 -14.24
CA SER A 120 -5.74 -12.22 -14.27
C SER A 120 -6.31 -12.91 -13.03
N VAL A 121 -5.52 -13.11 -11.96
CA VAL A 121 -5.98 -13.71 -10.70
C VAL A 121 -5.45 -12.84 -9.56
N LYS A 122 -6.30 -11.94 -9.08
CA LYS A 122 -5.92 -10.88 -8.12
C LYS A 122 -6.60 -11.05 -6.77
N SER A 123 -7.68 -11.82 -6.70
CA SER A 123 -8.45 -12.03 -5.47
C SER A 123 -9.16 -13.38 -5.48
N GLU A 124 -9.79 -13.71 -4.36
CA GLU A 124 -10.62 -14.91 -4.20
C GLU A 124 -11.77 -14.98 -5.20
N GLN A 125 -12.25 -13.83 -5.69
CA GLN A 125 -13.31 -13.75 -6.71
C GLN A 125 -12.92 -14.39 -8.04
N ASP A 126 -11.61 -14.49 -8.32
CA ASP A 126 -11.05 -15.10 -9.53
C ASP A 126 -10.87 -16.62 -9.39
N LEU A 127 -11.15 -17.17 -8.20
CA LEU A 127 -11.05 -18.59 -7.89
C LEU A 127 -12.43 -19.24 -7.94
N LEU A 128 -12.47 -20.50 -8.39
CA LEU A 128 -13.63 -21.36 -8.17
C LEU A 128 -13.35 -22.24 -6.96
N TYR A 129 -13.91 -21.88 -5.81
CA TYR A 129 -13.78 -22.67 -4.58
C TYR A 129 -15.11 -22.74 -3.85
N TYR A 130 -15.22 -23.74 -2.99
CA TYR A 130 -16.33 -23.92 -2.05
C TYR A 130 -15.76 -24.35 -0.71
N ALA A 131 -16.34 -23.86 0.37
CA ALA A 131 -15.90 -24.14 1.72
C ALA A 131 -17.03 -24.72 2.57
N ARG A 132 -16.68 -25.44 3.63
CA ARG A 132 -17.62 -25.96 4.63
C ARG A 132 -17.03 -25.88 6.02
N ILE A 133 -17.85 -25.45 6.98
CA ILE A 133 -17.50 -25.42 8.40
C ILE A 133 -17.79 -26.81 9.00
N GLU A 134 -16.82 -27.38 9.71
CA GLU A 134 -16.98 -28.58 10.53
C GLU A 134 -16.75 -28.25 12.00
N THR A 135 -17.55 -28.85 12.89
CA THR A 135 -17.54 -28.56 14.33
C THR A 135 -16.76 -29.59 15.17
N THR A 136 -16.49 -30.78 14.62
CA THR A 136 -15.85 -31.89 15.34
C THR A 136 -14.50 -32.26 14.73
N ARG A 137 -13.53 -32.61 15.57
CA ARG A 137 -12.22 -33.14 15.13
C ARG A 137 -11.95 -34.45 15.86
N ILE A 138 -11.47 -35.47 15.14
CA ILE A 138 -11.14 -36.78 15.72
C ILE A 138 -9.64 -37.02 15.83
N TYR A 139 -9.22 -37.87 16.76
CA TYR A 139 -7.83 -38.34 16.86
C TYR A 139 -7.53 -39.35 15.74
N LYS A 140 -6.64 -38.98 14.79
CA LYS A 140 -6.19 -39.87 13.69
C LYS A 140 -4.95 -40.70 14.08
N PRO A 141 -4.72 -41.87 13.44
CA PRO A 141 -3.56 -42.75 13.69
C PRO A 141 -2.19 -42.10 13.43
N THR A 142 -2.13 -41.07 12.57
CA THR A 142 -0.90 -40.43 12.10
C THR A 142 -0.41 -39.27 12.97
N HIS A 143 -1.21 -38.83 13.94
CA HIS A 143 -0.76 -37.85 14.92
C HIS A 143 0.09 -38.55 15.99
N GLU A 144 1.11 -37.88 16.54
CA GLU A 144 1.96 -38.35 17.67
C GLU A 144 1.18 -38.53 19.00
N ASN A 145 -0.05 -39.05 18.95
CA ASN A 145 -0.96 -39.15 20.10
C ASN A 145 -0.76 -40.42 20.92
N ILE A 146 0.20 -41.28 20.56
CA ILE A 146 0.55 -42.48 21.34
C ILE A 146 1.01 -42.07 22.76
N LYS A 147 1.46 -40.83 22.96
CA LYS A 147 1.86 -40.27 24.26
C LYS A 147 0.70 -39.77 25.16
N LEU A 148 -0.54 -39.67 24.66
CA LEU A 148 -1.66 -39.03 25.40
C LEU A 148 -2.78 -40.00 25.86
N HIS A 149 -2.64 -41.30 25.61
CA HIS A 149 -3.62 -42.35 26.00
C HIS A 149 -5.05 -42.17 25.42
N GLN A 150 -5.23 -41.30 24.42
CA GLN A 150 -6.54 -41.06 23.79
C GLN A 150 -6.84 -42.07 22.67
N ARG A 151 -8.08 -42.58 22.62
CA ARG A 151 -8.51 -43.58 21.64
C ARG A 151 -8.55 -42.98 20.22
N ILE A 152 -7.96 -43.67 19.25
CA ILE A 152 -8.09 -43.33 17.82
C ILE A 152 -9.58 -43.31 17.46
N GLY A 153 -10.02 -42.27 16.77
CA GLY A 153 -11.42 -42.06 16.39
C GLY A 153 -12.27 -41.35 17.45
N ALA A 154 -11.76 -41.15 18.68
CA ALA A 154 -12.44 -40.31 19.66
C ALA A 154 -12.43 -38.84 19.23
N GLU A 155 -13.48 -38.12 19.57
CA GLU A 155 -13.58 -36.68 19.37
C GLU A 155 -12.64 -35.93 20.32
N LYS A 156 -12.07 -34.84 19.84
CA LYS A 156 -11.26 -33.93 20.64
C LYS A 156 -12.18 -33.09 21.51
N ALA A 157 -11.76 -32.82 22.74
CA ALA A 157 -12.45 -31.87 23.62
C ALA A 157 -12.28 -30.43 23.12
N GLY A 158 -13.09 -29.50 23.64
CA GLY A 158 -13.03 -28.09 23.29
C GLY A 158 -13.82 -27.72 22.04
N LEU A 159 -13.74 -26.43 21.70
CA LEU A 159 -14.24 -25.91 20.42
C LEU A 159 -13.36 -26.42 19.27
N ASN A 160 -13.97 -27.21 18.38
CA ASN A 160 -13.26 -27.88 17.27
C ASN A 160 -13.66 -27.36 15.89
N TYR A 161 -14.25 -26.16 15.82
CA TYR A 161 -14.58 -25.50 14.57
C TYR A 161 -13.36 -25.39 13.64
N HIS A 162 -13.55 -25.77 12.38
CA HIS A 162 -12.56 -25.62 11.32
C HIS A 162 -13.25 -25.55 9.97
N VAL A 163 -12.50 -25.11 8.97
CA VAL A 163 -13.02 -24.97 7.60
C VAL A 163 -12.27 -25.91 6.68
N HIS A 164 -13.00 -26.69 5.89
CA HIS A 164 -12.48 -27.36 4.70
C HIS A 164 -12.79 -26.51 3.48
N VAL A 165 -11.82 -26.36 2.58
CA VAL A 165 -11.97 -25.62 1.33
C VAL A 165 -11.61 -26.55 0.18
N ILE A 166 -12.47 -26.64 -0.83
CA ILE A 166 -12.19 -27.31 -2.10
C ILE A 166 -12.03 -26.22 -3.15
N VAL A 167 -10.89 -26.18 -3.83
CA VAL A 167 -10.60 -25.20 -4.88
C VAL A 167 -10.27 -25.89 -6.20
N SER A 168 -10.84 -25.40 -7.30
CA SER A 168 -10.50 -25.89 -8.63
C SER A 168 -9.03 -25.58 -8.97
N ARG A 169 -8.39 -26.48 -9.72
CA ARG A 169 -7.08 -26.21 -10.34
C ARG A 169 -7.18 -25.10 -11.40
N LYS A 170 -8.37 -24.74 -11.86
CA LYS A 170 -8.57 -23.69 -12.85
C LYS A 170 -9.10 -22.43 -12.17
N SER A 171 -8.72 -21.26 -12.70
CA SER A 171 -9.40 -20.01 -12.36
C SER A 171 -10.90 -20.12 -12.63
N LYS A 172 -11.70 -19.24 -12.02
CA LYS A 172 -13.16 -19.24 -12.16
C LYS A 172 -13.62 -19.13 -13.62
N ASP A 173 -12.87 -18.40 -14.44
CA ASP A 173 -13.12 -18.26 -15.89
C ASP A 173 -12.60 -19.44 -16.75
N GLY A 174 -11.99 -20.44 -16.12
CA GLY A 174 -11.46 -21.62 -16.79
C GLY A 174 -10.22 -21.37 -17.66
N LYS A 175 -9.52 -20.22 -17.55
CA LYS A 175 -8.37 -19.91 -18.41
C LYS A 175 -7.02 -20.31 -17.81
N VAL A 176 -6.78 -19.98 -16.55
CA VAL A 176 -5.46 -20.16 -15.90
C VAL A 176 -5.40 -21.46 -15.09
N LYS A 177 -4.23 -22.11 -15.06
CA LYS A 177 -3.96 -23.27 -14.18
C LYS A 177 -3.28 -22.78 -12.88
N LEU A 178 -3.88 -23.12 -11.75
CA LEU A 178 -3.55 -22.71 -10.38
C LEU A 178 -3.26 -23.96 -9.54
N SER A 179 -2.05 -24.49 -9.65
CA SER A 179 -1.62 -25.64 -8.85
C SER A 179 -0.74 -25.16 -7.70
N PRO A 180 -1.15 -25.36 -6.43
CA PRO A 180 -0.35 -24.95 -5.28
C PRO A 180 0.85 -25.88 -5.07
N ASN A 181 0.85 -27.07 -5.69
CA ASN A 181 1.91 -28.08 -5.56
C ASN A 181 2.98 -27.97 -6.66
N VAL A 182 3.08 -26.82 -7.33
CA VAL A 182 4.13 -26.57 -8.33
C VAL A 182 5.48 -26.45 -7.62
N ILE A 183 6.53 -27.06 -8.20
CA ILE A 183 7.88 -27.06 -7.63
C ILE A 183 8.46 -25.64 -7.57
N SER A 184 8.17 -24.82 -8.58
CA SER A 184 8.59 -23.41 -8.64
C SER A 184 7.83 -22.54 -7.62
N ARG A 185 8.56 -21.66 -6.93
CA ARG A 185 8.04 -20.74 -5.92
C ARG A 185 8.06 -19.27 -6.37
N GLY A 186 7.98 -19.01 -7.69
CA GLY A 186 7.96 -17.65 -8.25
C GLY A 186 9.04 -17.35 -9.30
N ASN A 187 9.47 -18.34 -10.12
CA ASN A 187 10.44 -18.06 -11.20
C ASN A 187 9.76 -17.31 -12.36
N ASP A 188 10.52 -16.41 -13.00
CA ASP A 188 10.14 -15.70 -14.23
C ASP A 188 10.26 -16.65 -15.44
N TRP A 189 9.17 -16.87 -16.19
CA TRP A 189 9.20 -17.66 -17.43
C TRP A 189 8.95 -16.74 -18.63
N GLU A 190 9.90 -16.67 -19.57
CA GLU A 190 9.67 -16.09 -20.89
C GLU A 190 9.01 -17.14 -21.80
N LEU A 191 7.78 -16.87 -22.26
CA LEU A 191 7.21 -17.63 -23.37
C LEU A 191 7.70 -16.99 -24.67
N ALA A 192 8.24 -17.79 -25.60
CA ALA A 192 8.68 -17.33 -26.91
C ALA A 192 7.61 -16.43 -27.58
N GLY A 193 7.86 -15.11 -27.60
CA GLY A 193 7.00 -14.09 -28.20
C GLY A 193 5.91 -13.45 -27.30
N LYS A 194 5.83 -13.72 -25.99
CA LYS A 194 4.94 -13.01 -25.05
C LYS A 194 5.59 -12.77 -23.67
N ALA A 195 5.15 -11.70 -23.00
CA ALA A 195 5.65 -11.17 -21.74
C ALA A 195 6.01 -12.23 -20.67
N THR A 196 7.00 -11.91 -19.85
CA THR A 196 7.48 -12.71 -18.70
C THR A 196 6.32 -13.03 -17.75
N VAL A 197 6.06 -14.32 -17.52
CA VAL A 197 5.00 -14.79 -16.62
C VAL A 197 5.62 -15.39 -15.37
N ARG A 198 5.36 -14.80 -14.21
CA ARG A 198 5.71 -15.42 -12.92
C ARG A 198 4.81 -16.61 -12.63
N ARG A 199 5.43 -17.72 -12.20
CA ARG A 199 4.73 -18.94 -11.83
C ARG A 199 5.23 -19.46 -10.50
N GLY A 200 4.32 -19.77 -9.59
CA GLY A 200 4.62 -20.56 -8.40
C GLY A 200 3.53 -20.47 -7.35
N PHE A 201 3.73 -21.17 -6.24
CA PHE A 201 2.94 -21.01 -5.04
C PHE A 201 3.82 -21.24 -3.81
N ASN A 202 3.83 -20.29 -2.88
CA ASN A 202 4.62 -20.40 -1.66
C ASN A 202 3.71 -20.78 -0.47
N HIS A 203 3.77 -22.05 -0.03
CA HIS A 203 2.95 -22.54 1.08
C HIS A 203 3.20 -21.82 2.39
N GLU A 204 4.45 -21.48 2.71
CA GLU A 204 4.79 -20.80 3.97
C GLU A 204 4.36 -19.34 3.96
N PHE A 205 4.47 -18.68 2.80
CA PHE A 205 3.87 -17.36 2.60
C PHE A 205 2.36 -17.40 2.85
N TRP A 206 1.65 -18.31 2.19
CA TRP A 206 0.20 -18.42 2.33
C TRP A 206 -0.22 -18.66 3.78
N LYS A 207 0.39 -19.65 4.47
CA LYS A 207 0.12 -19.93 5.89
C LYS A 207 0.29 -18.69 6.78
N ARG A 208 1.36 -17.93 6.56
CA ARG A 208 1.65 -16.72 7.32
C ARG A 208 0.61 -15.63 7.05
N GLU A 209 0.22 -15.41 5.81
CA GLU A 209 -0.78 -14.39 5.49
C GLU A 209 -2.16 -14.76 6.07
N VAL A 210 -2.53 -16.05 6.08
CA VAL A 210 -3.74 -16.51 6.80
C VAL A 210 -3.64 -16.20 8.31
N GLN A 211 -2.47 -16.40 8.93
CA GLN A 211 -2.28 -16.09 10.37
C GLN A 211 -2.38 -14.59 10.63
N ASN A 212 -1.76 -13.77 9.78
CA ASN A 212 -1.85 -12.31 9.89
C ASN A 212 -3.32 -11.86 9.77
N TYR A 213 -4.06 -12.42 8.82
CA TYR A 213 -5.47 -12.09 8.63
C TYR A 213 -6.32 -12.51 9.83
N SER A 214 -6.11 -13.72 10.36
CA SER A 214 -6.75 -14.18 11.60
C SER A 214 -6.46 -13.26 12.79
N ASN A 215 -5.20 -12.86 12.98
CA ASN A 215 -4.82 -11.92 14.04
C ASN A 215 -5.53 -10.58 13.91
N LYS A 216 -5.59 -10.03 12.68
CA LYS A 216 -6.31 -8.80 12.36
C LYS A 216 -7.80 -8.91 12.71
N LEU A 217 -8.46 -10.00 12.34
CA LEU A 217 -9.88 -10.23 12.64
C LEU A 217 -10.15 -10.29 14.15
N LEU A 218 -9.20 -10.83 14.92
CA LEU A 218 -9.31 -10.93 16.39
C LEU A 218 -8.90 -9.64 17.12
N GLY A 219 -8.57 -8.56 16.40
CA GLY A 219 -8.04 -7.33 17.01
C GLY A 219 -6.71 -7.56 17.75
N ARG A 220 -6.02 -8.66 17.45
CA ARG A 220 -4.69 -8.97 17.98
C ARG A 220 -3.66 -8.31 17.05
N ASP A 221 -3.48 -6.99 17.19
CA ASP A 221 -2.30 -6.30 16.66
C ASP A 221 -1.08 -6.71 17.50
N PHE A 222 -0.72 -7.99 17.41
CA PHE A 222 0.45 -8.58 18.04
C PHE A 222 1.46 -8.91 16.94
N GLU A 223 2.59 -8.19 16.97
CA GLU A 223 3.85 -8.68 16.44
C GLU A 223 4.07 -10.13 16.91
N LEU A 224 3.97 -11.10 16.00
CA LEU A 224 4.57 -12.44 15.99
C LEU A 224 4.98 -13.07 17.35
N GLN A 225 4.09 -13.11 18.35
CA GLN A 225 4.28 -13.89 19.58
C GLN A 225 3.22 -14.99 19.70
N SER A 226 3.24 -16.01 18.84
CA SER A 226 2.56 -17.28 19.16
C SER A 226 2.95 -18.51 18.32
N TYR A 227 4.02 -18.46 17.51
CA TYR A 227 4.65 -19.69 17.03
C TYR A 227 5.88 -19.98 17.88
N GLN A 228 5.67 -20.69 18.98
CA GLN A 228 6.73 -21.33 19.76
C GLN A 228 6.91 -22.75 19.20
N PRO A 229 7.96 -23.03 18.40
CA PRO A 229 8.23 -24.40 17.98
C PRO A 229 8.48 -25.27 19.21
N LYS A 230 7.83 -26.45 19.29
CA LYS A 230 8.20 -27.53 20.22
C LYS A 230 9.73 -27.68 20.18
N GLU A 231 10.40 -27.64 21.33
CA GLU A 231 11.88 -27.69 21.50
C GLU A 231 12.67 -27.85 20.19
N ASP A 232 13.11 -26.74 19.63
CA ASP A 232 13.83 -26.72 18.37
C ASP A 232 15.34 -26.98 18.58
N THR A 233 16.04 -27.41 17.52
CA THR A 233 17.48 -27.71 17.57
C THR A 233 18.33 -26.50 17.94
N VAL A 234 17.83 -25.28 17.69
CA VAL A 234 18.51 -24.03 18.06
C VAL A 234 18.47 -23.83 19.58
N THR A 235 17.35 -24.12 20.24
CA THR A 235 17.18 -24.01 21.70
C THR A 235 18.02 -25.04 22.46
N ARG A 236 18.20 -26.24 21.89
CA ARG A 236 19.08 -27.28 22.47
C ARG A 236 20.57 -27.05 22.21
N CYS A 237 20.93 -26.09 21.36
CA CYS A 237 22.31 -25.82 21.03
C CYS A 237 23.03 -25.22 22.24
N LYS A 238 24.23 -25.71 22.55
CA LYS A 238 25.08 -25.20 23.65
C LYS A 238 26.14 -24.20 23.18
N ASN A 239 26.24 -23.95 21.87
CA ASN A 239 27.24 -23.07 21.31
C ASN A 239 26.91 -21.60 21.62
N LYS A 240 27.81 -20.90 22.32
CA LYS A 240 27.60 -19.53 22.79
C LYS A 240 27.36 -18.53 21.65
N ASP A 241 28.07 -18.69 20.53
CA ASP A 241 27.95 -17.77 19.39
C ASP A 241 26.60 -17.90 18.70
N LEU A 242 26.14 -19.13 18.49
CA LEU A 242 24.82 -19.34 17.91
C LEU A 242 23.71 -18.92 18.89
N ILE A 243 23.85 -19.18 20.19
CA ILE A 243 22.87 -18.70 21.20
C ILE A 243 22.77 -17.17 21.16
N ASP A 244 23.90 -16.47 21.13
CA ASP A 244 23.92 -15.02 21.04
C ASP A 244 23.23 -14.55 19.75
N LEU A 245 23.64 -15.04 18.57
CA LEU A 245 23.02 -14.66 17.30
C LEU A 245 21.55 -15.08 17.17
N ALA A 246 21.15 -16.18 17.81
CA ALA A 246 19.76 -16.62 17.86
C ALA A 246 18.89 -15.74 18.78
N SER A 247 19.51 -14.90 19.63
CA SER A 247 18.82 -13.82 20.35
C SER A 247 18.57 -12.58 19.49
N TYR A 248 19.18 -12.49 18.30
CA TYR A 248 18.96 -11.38 17.39
C TYR A 248 17.65 -11.60 16.64
N ARG A 249 16.91 -10.52 16.37
CA ARG A 249 15.85 -10.55 15.36
C ARG A 249 16.50 -10.49 13.99
N TYR A 250 16.06 -11.31 13.04
CA TYR A 250 16.63 -11.27 11.70
C TYR A 250 15.62 -11.59 10.62
N THR A 251 15.74 -10.93 9.48
CA THR A 251 14.83 -11.09 8.32
C THR A 251 15.13 -12.34 7.50
N LYS A 252 16.39 -12.79 7.50
CA LYS A 252 16.84 -14.03 6.88
C LYS A 252 17.82 -14.77 7.78
N SER A 253 17.57 -16.06 7.96
CA SER A 253 18.45 -17.01 8.65
C SER A 253 19.84 -17.08 8.01
N SER A 254 19.96 -16.79 6.71
CA SER A 254 21.24 -16.72 6.01
C SER A 254 22.18 -15.65 6.57
N PHE A 255 21.66 -14.60 7.20
CA PHE A 255 22.48 -13.56 7.83
C PHE A 255 23.12 -14.07 9.13
N VAL A 256 22.40 -14.85 9.93
CA VAL A 256 22.97 -15.54 11.10
C VAL A 256 24.06 -16.51 10.68
N VAL A 257 23.81 -17.29 9.63
CA VAL A 257 24.78 -18.22 9.06
C VAL A 257 26.05 -17.48 8.61
N HIS A 258 25.90 -16.31 7.97
CA HIS A 258 27.04 -15.48 7.60
C HIS A 258 27.83 -14.95 8.82
N GLU A 259 27.14 -14.46 9.84
CA GLU A 259 27.78 -13.98 11.08
C GLU A 259 28.55 -15.11 11.79
N MET A 260 28.05 -16.35 11.77
CA MET A 260 28.79 -17.52 12.24
C MET A 260 30.10 -17.72 11.44
N VAL A 261 30.11 -17.52 10.11
CA VAL A 261 31.38 -17.56 9.35
C VAL A 261 32.35 -16.50 9.84
N LYS A 262 31.87 -15.28 10.07
CA LYS A 262 32.69 -14.17 10.57
C LYS A 262 33.26 -14.45 11.95
N ARG A 263 32.55 -15.21 12.78
CA ARG A 263 33.01 -15.71 14.09
C ARG A 263 33.98 -16.90 14.00
N GLY A 264 34.29 -17.40 12.79
CA GLY A 264 35.32 -18.41 12.58
C GLY A 264 34.79 -19.83 12.37
N TYR A 265 33.53 -20.00 12.00
CA TYR A 265 32.95 -21.32 11.72
C TYR A 265 32.99 -21.66 10.21
N ASN A 266 33.28 -22.91 9.90
CA ASN A 266 33.00 -23.52 8.60
C ASN A 266 31.58 -24.05 8.59
N ILE A 267 30.91 -23.96 7.44
CA ILE A 267 29.52 -24.40 7.31
C ILE A 267 29.41 -25.45 6.21
N LYS A 268 28.67 -26.51 6.52
CA LYS A 268 28.18 -27.48 5.53
C LYS A 268 26.66 -27.62 5.66
N LYS A 269 25.99 -27.80 4.52
CA LYS A 269 24.56 -28.12 4.48
C LYS A 269 24.40 -29.58 4.10
N GLU A 270 23.81 -30.37 4.99
CA GLU A 270 23.62 -31.81 4.82
C GLU A 270 22.23 -32.19 5.35
N ASN A 271 21.40 -32.88 4.56
CA ASN A 271 20.10 -33.43 4.99
C ASN A 271 19.19 -32.43 5.77
N ASN A 272 19.03 -31.20 5.26
CA ASN A 272 18.29 -30.09 5.90
C ASN A 272 18.85 -29.63 7.27
N GLN A 273 20.08 -30.01 7.60
CA GLN A 273 20.85 -29.51 8.74
C GLN A 273 21.93 -28.56 8.25
N ILE A 274 22.23 -27.58 9.09
CA ILE A 274 23.38 -26.68 8.96
C ILE A 274 24.40 -27.15 9.99
N VAL A 275 25.51 -27.70 9.51
CA VAL A 275 26.63 -28.14 10.34
C VAL A 275 27.64 -27.02 10.44
N PHE A 276 27.90 -26.57 11.66
CA PHE A 276 28.91 -25.57 11.99
C PHE A 276 30.11 -26.29 12.59
N THR A 277 31.29 -26.07 12.02
CA THR A 277 32.57 -26.59 12.52
C THR A 277 33.47 -25.42 12.90
N ASP A 278 33.81 -25.30 14.18
CA ASP A 278 34.74 -24.26 14.64
C ASP A 278 36.13 -24.49 14.01
N ARG A 279 36.69 -23.47 13.35
CA ARG A 279 38.01 -23.57 12.71
C ARG A 279 39.13 -23.78 13.72
N ARG A 280 38.97 -23.30 14.94
CA ARG A 280 39.96 -23.29 16.03
C ARG A 280 39.96 -24.62 16.78
N THR A 281 38.80 -25.07 17.25
CA THR A 281 38.67 -26.27 18.09
C THR A 281 38.38 -27.54 17.29
N LYS A 282 37.92 -27.40 16.03
CA LYS A 282 37.41 -28.50 15.18
C LYS A 282 36.12 -29.16 15.70
N GLU A 283 35.58 -28.70 16.81
CA GLU A 283 34.28 -29.16 17.30
C GLU A 283 33.18 -28.78 16.31
N SER A 284 32.20 -29.67 16.17
CA SER A 284 31.09 -29.48 15.26
C SER A 284 29.75 -29.67 15.96
N PHE A 285 28.77 -28.87 15.57
CA PHE A 285 27.39 -29.02 15.99
C PHE A 285 26.46 -28.73 14.80
N SER A 286 25.23 -29.20 14.88
CA SER A 286 24.24 -29.02 13.82
C SER A 286 22.94 -28.45 14.35
N VAL A 287 22.27 -27.68 13.49
CA VAL A 287 20.92 -27.20 13.71
C VAL A 287 20.10 -27.36 12.43
N SER A 288 18.80 -27.57 12.60
CA SER A 288 17.83 -27.68 11.52
C SER A 288 17.70 -26.34 10.80
N GLU A 289 17.81 -26.35 9.47
CA GLU A 289 17.59 -25.15 8.65
C GLU A 289 16.15 -24.62 8.81
N LYS A 290 15.19 -25.53 9.03
CA LYS A 290 13.78 -25.16 9.30
C LYS A 290 13.65 -24.37 10.60
N ASP A 291 14.39 -24.75 11.64
CA ASP A 291 14.29 -24.15 12.96
C ASP A 291 14.91 -22.74 12.95
N LEU A 292 16.07 -22.59 12.30
CA LEU A 292 16.69 -21.28 12.14
C LEU A 292 15.84 -20.33 11.27
N ARG A 293 15.16 -20.86 10.24
CA ARG A 293 14.20 -20.10 9.42
C ARG A 293 12.92 -19.74 10.17
N ALA A 294 12.47 -20.57 11.10
CA ALA A 294 11.26 -20.30 11.90
C ALA A 294 11.40 -19.07 12.80
N ARG A 295 12.64 -18.69 13.11
CA ARG A 295 13.00 -17.48 13.88
C ARG A 295 13.18 -16.23 13.01
N GLU A 296 13.02 -16.34 11.69
CA GLU A 296 12.98 -15.16 10.82
C GLU A 296 11.83 -14.25 11.23
N SER A 297 12.15 -12.99 11.46
CA SER A 297 11.26 -11.96 11.98
C SER A 297 11.03 -10.87 10.94
N LYS A 298 9.80 -10.35 10.90
CA LYS A 298 9.53 -9.08 10.21
C LYS A 298 9.97 -7.92 11.11
N PHE A 299 10.29 -6.81 10.46
CA PHE A 299 10.58 -5.54 11.12
C PHE A 299 9.53 -4.52 10.68
N SER A 300 9.14 -3.66 11.61
CA SER A 300 8.28 -2.51 11.35
C SER A 300 8.89 -1.60 10.28
N PHE A 301 8.09 -0.66 9.80
CA PHE A 301 8.58 0.31 8.82
C PHE A 301 9.67 1.19 9.45
N GLU A 302 9.44 1.61 10.68
CA GLU A 302 10.29 2.47 11.51
C GLU A 302 11.65 1.80 11.78
N GLU A 303 11.65 0.52 12.20
CA GLU A 303 12.89 -0.23 12.44
C GLU A 303 13.72 -0.40 11.17
N ARG A 304 13.08 -0.59 10.02
CA ARG A 304 13.77 -0.72 8.72
C ARG A 304 14.37 0.62 8.26
N LEU A 305 13.69 1.72 8.51
CA LEU A 305 14.24 3.06 8.27
C LEU A 305 15.40 3.35 9.21
N LYS A 306 15.25 3.11 10.51
CA LYS A 306 16.34 3.24 11.49
C LYS A 306 17.57 2.46 11.04
N ALA A 307 17.38 1.20 10.63
CA ALA A 307 18.46 0.36 10.14
C ALA A 307 19.17 0.90 8.91
N TRP A 308 18.43 1.50 7.97
CA TRP A 308 19.00 2.10 6.77
C TRP A 308 19.95 3.26 7.09
N TYR A 309 19.58 4.08 8.09
CA TYR A 309 20.31 5.29 8.46
C TYR A 309 21.45 5.02 9.45
N GLU A 310 21.23 4.15 10.43
CA GLU A 310 22.10 4.05 11.61
C GLU A 310 22.93 2.77 11.67
N TYR A 311 22.56 1.71 10.97
CA TYR A 311 23.21 0.41 11.14
C TYR A 311 24.33 0.14 10.13
N THR A 312 25.21 -0.79 10.48
CA THR A 312 26.34 -1.19 9.63
C THR A 312 25.87 -2.07 8.48
N GLU A 313 26.06 -1.60 7.24
CA GLU A 313 25.84 -2.42 6.05
C GLU A 313 26.93 -3.49 5.93
N LYS A 314 26.51 -4.74 5.79
CA LYS A 314 27.34 -5.91 5.55
C LYS A 314 26.95 -6.54 4.23
N SER A 315 27.92 -7.15 3.57
CA SER A 315 27.70 -7.86 2.31
C SER A 315 28.52 -9.14 2.25
N TYR A 316 27.98 -10.12 1.52
CA TYR A 316 28.69 -11.34 1.22
C TYR A 316 28.19 -11.95 -0.07
N SER A 317 29.03 -12.76 -0.67
CA SER A 317 28.70 -13.50 -1.87
C SER A 317 28.80 -15.00 -1.60
N PHE A 318 27.95 -15.76 -2.28
CA PHE A 318 28.06 -17.21 -2.29
C PHE A 318 27.68 -17.76 -3.66
N LYS A 319 28.23 -18.92 -3.99
CA LYS A 319 27.87 -19.65 -5.19
C LYS A 319 26.55 -20.37 -4.94
N ALA A 320 25.56 -20.10 -5.77
CA ALA A 320 24.30 -20.83 -5.81
C ALA A 320 24.22 -21.54 -7.16
N LYS A 321 23.88 -22.83 -7.14
CA LYS A 321 23.56 -23.55 -8.36
C LYS A 321 22.14 -23.16 -8.76
N ASP A 322 21.98 -22.62 -9.95
CA ASP A 322 20.67 -22.40 -10.55
C ASP A 322 20.00 -23.78 -10.68
N PRO A 323 18.82 -23.99 -10.06
CA PRO A 323 18.18 -25.30 -10.05
C PRO A 323 17.68 -25.74 -11.42
N ASP A 324 17.52 -24.80 -12.36
CA ASP A 324 16.99 -25.06 -13.70
C ASP A 324 18.12 -25.17 -14.74
N SER A 325 19.12 -24.29 -14.70
CA SER A 325 20.23 -24.29 -15.69
C SER A 325 21.48 -25.06 -15.25
N GLU A 326 21.51 -25.53 -14.00
CA GLU A 326 22.69 -26.08 -13.32
C GLU A 326 23.91 -25.15 -13.23
N GLU A 327 23.77 -23.92 -13.71
CA GLU A 327 24.83 -22.93 -13.76
C GLU A 327 25.13 -22.41 -12.35
N ILE A 328 26.41 -22.31 -12.01
CA ILE A 328 26.84 -21.77 -10.72
C ILE A 328 26.88 -20.25 -10.83
N LYS A 329 25.89 -19.58 -10.25
CA LYS A 329 25.82 -18.12 -10.18
C LYS A 329 26.39 -17.62 -8.85
N ILE A 330 27.10 -16.49 -8.89
CA ILE A 330 27.52 -15.78 -7.68
C ILE A 330 26.36 -14.89 -7.24
N VAL A 331 25.76 -15.23 -6.10
CA VAL A 331 24.68 -14.46 -5.49
C VAL A 331 25.30 -13.53 -4.45
N ASN A 332 25.07 -12.23 -4.62
CA ASN A 332 25.45 -11.20 -3.65
C ASN A 332 24.28 -10.92 -2.71
N GLN A 333 24.50 -11.00 -1.41
CA GLN A 333 23.54 -10.59 -0.38
C GLN A 333 24.09 -9.42 0.42
N ARG A 334 23.18 -8.52 0.80
CA ARG A 334 23.47 -7.35 1.63
C ARG A 334 22.42 -7.24 2.73
N PHE A 335 22.87 -6.86 3.92
CA PHE A 335 22.02 -6.68 5.08
C PHE A 335 22.64 -5.66 6.03
N PHE A 336 21.81 -5.05 6.87
CA PHE A 336 22.21 -4.14 7.93
C PHE A 336 22.28 -4.92 9.26
N SER A 337 23.28 -4.62 10.08
CA SER A 337 23.45 -5.25 11.40
C SER A 337 23.64 -4.21 12.50
N SER A 338 22.95 -4.41 13.63
CA SER A 338 23.17 -3.69 14.88
C SER A 338 23.39 -4.70 16.01
N SER A 339 24.52 -4.60 16.70
CA SER A 339 24.79 -5.37 17.92
C SER A 339 24.02 -4.81 19.12
N THR A 340 23.79 -3.50 19.15
CA THR A 340 23.07 -2.79 20.21
C THR A 340 21.59 -3.17 20.21
N ASP A 341 20.94 -3.10 19.04
CA ASP A 341 19.53 -3.46 18.86
C ASP A 341 19.32 -4.95 18.58
N LYS A 342 20.40 -5.72 18.55
CA LYS A 342 20.43 -7.16 18.23
C LYS A 342 19.57 -7.51 17.02
N CYS A 343 19.90 -6.95 15.86
CA CYS A 343 19.11 -7.20 14.65
C CYS A 343 19.93 -7.31 13.35
N LEU A 344 19.46 -8.15 12.43
CA LEU A 344 20.00 -8.34 11.08
C LEU A 344 18.89 -8.17 10.01
N ILE A 345 18.93 -7.08 9.24
CA ILE A 345 17.80 -6.65 8.38
C ILE A 345 18.24 -6.60 6.92
N GLY A 346 17.49 -7.23 6.01
CA GLY A 346 17.86 -7.32 4.60
C GLY A 346 17.91 -5.95 3.93
N TYR A 347 18.93 -5.71 3.11
CA TYR A 347 19.11 -4.42 2.44
C TYR A 347 17.88 -4.03 1.63
N ASN A 348 17.32 -4.97 0.86
CA ASN A 348 16.16 -4.69 0.01
C ASN A 348 14.93 -4.32 0.84
N GLU A 349 14.76 -4.89 2.04
CA GLU A 349 13.62 -4.58 2.90
C GLU A 349 13.73 -3.15 3.46
N CYS A 350 14.93 -2.72 3.84
CA CYS A 350 15.21 -1.34 4.22
C CYS A 350 15.07 -0.39 3.02
N TYR A 351 15.57 -0.78 1.85
CA TYR A 351 15.46 0.00 0.61
C TYR A 351 13.99 0.22 0.22
N TYR A 352 13.16 -0.81 0.25
CA TYR A 352 11.73 -0.67 -0.06
C TYR A 352 10.95 0.10 1.01
N ALA A 353 11.36 0.02 2.28
CA ALA A 353 10.82 0.89 3.32
C ALA A 353 11.18 2.36 3.01
N TYR A 354 12.43 2.64 2.71
CA TYR A 354 12.88 3.96 2.24
C TYR A 354 12.09 4.48 1.03
N LEU A 355 11.71 3.60 0.08
CA LEU A 355 10.87 3.97 -1.06
C LEU A 355 9.40 4.27 -0.71
N LYS A 356 8.86 3.72 0.37
CA LYS A 356 7.51 4.04 0.88
C LYS A 356 7.59 5.26 1.82
N SER A 357 7.99 6.40 1.28
CA SER A 357 8.15 7.65 2.04
C SER A 357 6.84 8.18 2.61
N ARG A 358 6.94 8.86 3.76
CA ARG A 358 5.85 9.64 4.37
C ARG A 358 5.37 10.77 3.44
N SER A 359 4.10 11.15 3.55
CA SER A 359 3.57 12.34 2.87
C SER A 359 4.08 13.62 3.54
N ARG A 360 3.96 14.77 2.85
CA ARG A 360 4.29 16.09 3.40
C ARG A 360 3.61 16.32 4.76
N GLU A 361 2.34 15.98 4.87
CA GLU A 361 1.51 16.17 6.07
C GLU A 361 1.96 15.25 7.21
N GLN A 362 2.26 13.99 6.90
CA GLN A 362 2.77 13.03 7.89
C GLN A 362 4.11 13.51 8.47
N ILE A 363 5.04 13.92 7.61
CA ILE A 363 6.35 14.44 8.02
C ILE A 363 6.19 15.64 8.94
N LEU A 364 5.33 16.61 8.58
CA LEU A 364 5.08 17.78 9.41
C LEU A 364 4.40 17.41 10.74
N SER A 365 3.48 16.45 10.75
CA SER A 365 2.76 16.03 11.97
C SER A 365 3.65 15.36 13.01
N GLU A 366 4.67 14.62 12.56
CA GLU A 366 5.62 13.89 13.40
C GLU A 366 6.74 14.80 13.97
N MET A 367 6.93 15.98 13.39
CA MET A 367 7.89 16.97 13.88
C MET A 367 7.32 17.75 15.06
N ASN A 368 8.12 17.88 16.12
CA ASN A 368 7.89 18.85 17.19
C ASN A 368 7.80 20.26 16.58
N THR A 369 7.06 21.17 17.21
CA THR A 369 6.99 22.59 16.81
C THR A 369 8.36 23.26 17.00
N SER A 370 9.20 23.18 15.97
CA SER A 370 10.50 23.83 15.86
C SER A 370 10.54 24.71 14.60
N ASP A 371 11.49 25.65 14.55
CA ASP A 371 11.69 26.52 13.38
C ASP A 371 11.91 25.72 12.07
N PHE A 372 12.39 24.48 12.18
CA PHE A 372 12.55 23.57 11.03
C PHE A 372 11.21 23.21 10.41
N LYS A 373 10.21 22.89 11.24
CA LYS A 373 8.84 22.59 10.79
C LYS A 373 8.19 23.82 10.15
N GLU A 374 8.40 25.00 10.73
CA GLU A 374 7.89 26.26 10.19
C GLU A 374 8.50 26.57 8.82
N ALA A 375 9.83 26.46 8.69
CA ALA A 375 10.54 26.66 7.43
C ALA A 375 10.05 25.71 6.33
N LEU A 376 9.86 24.42 6.64
CA LEU A 376 9.31 23.44 5.71
C LEU A 376 7.83 23.71 5.34
N SER A 377 7.01 24.13 6.30
CA SER A 377 5.58 24.39 6.11
C SER A 377 5.34 25.56 5.15
N ASN A 378 6.16 26.58 5.25
CA ASN A 378 6.09 27.80 4.44
C ASN A 378 6.82 27.68 3.09
N MET A 379 7.45 26.53 2.81
CA MET A 379 8.19 26.31 1.58
C MET A 379 7.28 26.38 0.34
N ARG A 380 7.71 27.16 -0.67
CA ARG A 380 7.01 27.36 -1.97
C ARG A 380 7.99 27.23 -3.13
N VAL A 381 8.72 26.11 -3.20
CA VAL A 381 9.78 25.90 -4.19
C VAL A 381 9.56 24.62 -4.98
N CYS A 382 9.96 24.57 -6.25
CA CYS A 382 9.66 23.46 -7.17
C CYS A 382 10.76 22.39 -7.30
N GLN A 383 11.87 22.54 -6.55
CA GLN A 383 13.04 21.67 -6.61
C GLN A 383 13.56 21.36 -5.21
N TYR A 384 14.04 20.14 -4.99
CA TYR A 384 14.59 19.74 -3.68
C TYR A 384 15.87 20.51 -3.32
N THR A 385 16.66 20.91 -4.32
CA THR A 385 17.85 21.75 -4.10
C THR A 385 17.47 23.11 -3.55
N GLU A 386 16.34 23.68 -3.99
CA GLU A 386 15.81 24.92 -3.46
C GLU A 386 15.30 24.74 -2.03
N VAL A 387 14.72 23.58 -1.70
CA VAL A 387 14.37 23.24 -0.31
C VAL A 387 15.62 23.27 0.58
N ILE A 388 16.74 22.68 0.11
CA ILE A 388 18.01 22.69 0.84
C ILE A 388 18.50 24.14 1.02
N SER A 389 18.60 24.92 -0.05
CA SER A 389 19.07 26.29 0.00
C SER A 389 18.21 27.19 0.89
N SER A 390 16.89 27.01 0.89
CA SER A 390 15.98 27.74 1.80
C SER A 390 16.20 27.36 3.27
N LEU A 391 16.47 26.08 3.57
CA LEU A 391 16.81 25.65 4.94
C LEU A 391 18.19 26.15 5.38
N GLU A 392 19.18 26.19 4.48
CA GLU A 392 20.49 26.78 4.76
C GLU A 392 20.37 28.27 5.07
N GLN A 393 19.54 29.01 4.32
CA GLN A 393 19.24 30.42 4.60
C GLN A 393 18.51 30.61 5.94
N ALA A 394 17.72 29.63 6.38
CA ALA A 394 17.09 29.61 7.71
C ALA A 394 18.06 29.19 8.85
N GLY A 395 19.34 28.99 8.55
CA GLY A 395 20.40 28.73 9.53
C GLY A 395 20.65 27.26 9.83
N PHE A 396 20.15 26.33 9.02
CA PHE A 396 20.46 24.90 9.16
C PHE A 396 21.70 24.51 8.36
N SER A 397 22.61 23.76 8.98
CA SER A 397 23.74 23.14 8.26
C SER A 397 23.27 21.88 7.55
N TYR A 398 23.70 21.66 6.31
CA TYR A 398 23.30 20.53 5.48
C TYR A 398 24.47 19.57 5.18
N VAL A 399 24.22 18.27 5.33
CA VAL A 399 25.13 17.20 4.88
C VAL A 399 24.32 16.09 4.21
N PHE A 400 24.83 15.58 3.09
CA PHE A 400 24.31 14.35 2.49
C PHE A 400 25.12 13.14 2.92
N ASP A 401 24.53 12.28 3.74
CA ASP A 401 25.09 10.97 4.10
C ASP A 401 23.99 9.91 4.02
N LYS A 402 23.86 9.28 2.84
CA LYS A 402 22.76 8.36 2.45
C LYS A 402 21.36 8.98 2.48
N CYS A 403 21.20 10.13 3.12
CA CYS A 403 20.00 10.93 3.33
C CYS A 403 20.37 12.39 3.56
N HIS A 404 19.36 13.27 3.53
CA HIS A 404 19.54 14.69 3.80
C HIS A 404 19.49 14.92 5.30
N VAL A 405 20.63 15.32 5.87
CA VAL A 405 20.77 15.62 7.29
C VAL A 405 20.89 17.13 7.46
N PHE A 406 20.03 17.69 8.31
CA PHE A 406 20.02 19.11 8.67
C PHE A 406 20.28 19.25 10.16
N THR A 407 21.23 20.12 10.54
CA THR A 407 21.59 20.33 11.95
C THR A 407 21.61 21.80 12.32
N ARG A 408 21.13 22.13 13.53
CA ARG A 408 21.21 23.47 14.11
C ARG A 408 21.29 23.35 15.63
N GLY A 409 22.46 23.68 16.20
CA GLY A 409 22.74 23.39 17.60
C GLY A 409 22.73 21.89 17.88
N GLU A 410 21.95 21.45 18.88
CA GLU A 410 21.77 20.03 19.23
C GLU A 410 20.68 19.34 18.40
N GLU A 411 19.88 20.10 17.64
CA GLU A 411 18.80 19.54 16.83
C GLU A 411 19.35 18.91 15.54
N ARG A 412 18.91 17.69 15.25
CA ARG A 412 19.25 16.94 14.04
C ARG A 412 17.99 16.41 13.38
N TYR A 413 17.79 16.79 12.12
CA TYR A 413 16.66 16.37 11.29
C TYR A 413 17.16 15.56 10.10
N THR A 414 16.51 14.44 9.84
CA THR A 414 16.89 13.52 8.75
C THR A 414 15.70 13.31 7.83
N LEU A 415 15.92 13.56 6.53
CA LEU A 415 14.92 13.35 5.48
C LEU A 415 15.50 12.47 4.37
N SER A 416 14.71 11.50 3.94
CA SER A 416 14.96 10.77 2.70
C SER A 416 14.95 11.73 1.49
N HIS A 417 15.63 11.39 0.39
CA HIS A 417 15.54 12.16 -0.86
C HIS A 417 14.10 12.28 -1.37
N LYS A 418 13.31 11.20 -1.19
CA LYS A 418 11.90 11.16 -1.60
C LYS A 418 11.01 11.99 -0.67
N GLU A 419 11.37 12.08 0.61
CA GLU A 419 10.68 12.92 1.60
C GLU A 419 10.97 14.39 1.38
N LEU A 420 12.24 14.74 1.14
CA LEU A 420 12.64 16.12 0.83
C LEU A 420 11.93 16.63 -0.43
N THR A 421 11.77 15.77 -1.45
CA THR A 421 11.02 16.13 -2.67
C THR A 421 9.52 16.34 -2.43
N GLN A 422 8.93 15.89 -1.32
CA GLN A 422 7.54 16.25 -0.97
C GLN A 422 7.39 17.74 -0.62
N PHE A 423 8.49 18.41 -0.26
CA PHE A 423 8.52 19.85 0.01
C PHE A 423 8.87 20.69 -1.21
N ALA A 424 9.27 20.05 -2.31
CA ALA A 424 9.57 20.67 -3.59
C ALA A 424 8.30 20.87 -4.45
N VAL A 425 7.26 21.47 -3.87
CA VAL A 425 5.98 21.74 -4.53
C VAL A 425 5.61 23.21 -4.36
N VAL A 426 5.15 23.83 -5.46
CA VAL A 426 4.57 25.17 -5.44
C VAL A 426 3.05 25.05 -5.61
N PRO A 427 2.24 25.61 -4.69
CA PRO A 427 0.79 25.63 -4.82
C PRO A 427 0.32 26.36 -6.09
N GLN A 428 -0.81 25.92 -6.66
CA GLN A 428 -1.30 26.45 -7.93
C GLN A 428 -1.69 27.92 -7.82
N GLU A 429 -2.20 28.36 -6.67
CA GLU A 429 -2.53 29.75 -6.37
C GLU A 429 -1.29 30.66 -6.43
N VAL A 430 -0.13 30.17 -5.98
CA VAL A 430 1.13 30.92 -6.05
C VAL A 430 1.60 31.00 -7.50
N ILE A 431 1.51 29.90 -8.26
CA ILE A 431 1.83 29.90 -9.70
C ILE A 431 0.92 30.88 -10.45
N HIS A 432 -0.37 30.92 -10.10
CA HIS A 432 -1.34 31.82 -10.70
C HIS A 432 -1.04 33.29 -10.37
N ASP A 433 -0.71 33.63 -9.13
CA ASP A 433 -0.32 34.99 -8.73
C ASP A 433 0.91 35.46 -9.53
N VAL A 434 1.99 34.67 -9.52
CA VAL A 434 3.22 34.98 -10.26
C VAL A 434 2.94 35.11 -11.76
N ALA A 435 2.12 34.21 -12.33
CA ALA A 435 1.72 34.27 -13.73
C ALA A 435 0.88 35.50 -14.09
N SER A 436 0.04 35.98 -13.17
CA SER A 436 -0.77 37.19 -13.37
C SER A 436 0.08 38.46 -13.42
N ARG A 437 1.20 38.46 -12.70
CA ARG A 437 2.17 39.57 -12.65
C ARG A 437 3.23 39.49 -13.75
N LEU A 438 3.48 38.30 -14.32
CA LEU A 438 4.43 38.11 -15.41
C LEU A 438 4.06 38.93 -16.65
N ASP A 439 4.93 39.85 -17.04
CA ASP A 439 4.74 40.63 -18.26
C ASP A 439 5.13 39.81 -19.49
N LEU A 440 4.13 39.19 -20.12
CA LEU A 440 4.30 38.38 -21.32
C LEU A 440 4.88 39.17 -22.52
N LYS A 441 4.75 40.50 -22.57
CA LYS A 441 5.34 41.29 -23.66
C LYS A 441 6.83 41.44 -23.43
N VAL A 442 7.22 41.84 -22.23
CA VAL A 442 8.64 41.94 -21.83
C VAL A 442 9.31 40.58 -21.96
N PHE A 443 8.69 39.52 -21.42
CA PHE A 443 9.20 38.15 -21.52
C PHE A 443 9.45 37.70 -22.96
N LYS A 444 8.56 38.04 -23.90
CA LYS A 444 8.73 37.70 -25.33
C LYS A 444 9.82 38.52 -26.02
N SER A 445 10.11 39.71 -25.52
CA SER A 445 11.15 40.59 -26.07
C SER A 445 12.56 40.21 -25.59
N CYS A 446 12.67 39.42 -24.52
CA CYS A 446 13.96 38.97 -23.99
C CYS A 446 14.67 38.03 -24.98
N VAL A 447 15.89 38.39 -25.38
CA VAL A 447 16.78 37.55 -26.21
C VAL A 447 17.14 36.25 -25.48
N HIS A 448 17.45 36.36 -24.19
CA HIS A 448 17.66 35.24 -23.28
C HIS A 448 16.67 35.37 -22.13
N LYS A 449 16.09 34.25 -21.68
CA LYS A 449 14.97 34.27 -20.71
C LYS A 449 15.42 34.81 -19.35
N GLU A 450 16.67 34.54 -18.99
CA GLU A 450 17.38 35.03 -17.82
C GLU A 450 17.53 36.56 -17.79
N ASN A 451 17.38 37.26 -18.93
CA ASN A 451 17.41 38.72 -18.98
C ASN A 451 16.10 39.36 -18.51
N TYR A 452 15.10 38.56 -18.16
CA TYR A 452 13.83 39.07 -17.65
C TYR A 452 13.98 39.54 -16.20
N THR A 453 13.74 40.83 -15.98
CA THR A 453 13.57 41.44 -14.66
C THR A 453 12.39 42.41 -14.71
N SER A 454 11.33 42.10 -13.98
CA SER A 454 10.14 42.94 -13.91
C SER A 454 9.27 42.54 -12.73
N LYS A 455 8.72 43.52 -11.99
CA LYS A 455 7.74 43.34 -10.90
C LYS A 455 8.12 42.26 -9.89
N ASP A 456 9.36 42.35 -9.37
CA ASP A 456 9.90 41.45 -8.34
C ASP A 456 10.03 39.99 -8.75
N ILE A 457 9.95 39.71 -10.06
CA ILE A 457 10.16 38.41 -10.67
C ILE A 457 11.49 38.40 -11.43
N SER A 458 12.33 37.40 -11.15
CA SER A 458 13.55 37.10 -11.90
C SER A 458 13.52 35.68 -12.49
N ILE A 459 14.25 35.48 -13.58
CA ILE A 459 14.39 34.17 -14.23
C ILE A 459 15.85 33.72 -14.17
N GLU A 460 16.06 32.48 -13.74
CA GLU A 460 17.38 31.86 -13.64
C GLU A 460 17.46 30.63 -14.54
N LYS A 461 18.61 30.44 -15.20
CA LYS A 461 18.89 29.28 -16.04
C LYS A 461 19.78 28.30 -15.29
N HIS A 462 19.36 27.04 -15.27
CA HIS A 462 20.14 25.94 -14.68
C HIS A 462 20.48 24.92 -15.75
N SER A 463 21.75 24.50 -15.81
CA SER A 463 22.24 23.47 -16.72
C SER A 463 22.64 22.21 -15.95
N TYR A 464 22.42 21.04 -16.54
CA TYR A 464 22.83 19.74 -16.00
C TYR A 464 23.16 18.76 -17.13
N LYS A 465 24.01 17.76 -16.86
CA LYS A 465 24.26 16.65 -17.79
C LYS A 465 23.33 15.49 -17.47
N ASP A 466 22.69 14.92 -18.50
CA ASP A 466 21.89 13.71 -18.32
C ASP A 466 22.75 12.43 -18.31
N LYS A 467 22.11 11.26 -18.17
CA LYS A 467 22.79 9.97 -18.09
C LYS A 467 23.63 9.64 -19.35
N SER A 468 23.34 10.27 -20.48
CA SER A 468 24.09 10.17 -21.73
C SER A 468 25.21 11.23 -21.84
N GLY A 469 25.39 12.07 -20.83
CA GLY A 469 26.36 13.16 -20.84
C GLY A 469 25.92 14.38 -21.66
N THR A 470 24.69 14.39 -22.18
CA THR A 470 24.14 15.51 -22.96
C THR A 470 23.76 16.65 -22.02
N GLU A 471 24.17 17.86 -22.37
CA GLU A 471 23.82 19.06 -21.60
C GLU A 471 22.35 19.45 -21.83
N LYS A 472 21.60 19.53 -20.74
CA LYS A 472 20.20 19.98 -20.69
C LYS A 472 20.11 21.21 -19.81
N SER A 473 19.12 22.05 -20.08
CA SER A 473 18.84 23.21 -19.23
C SER A 473 17.37 23.38 -18.95
N TYR A 474 17.07 24.00 -17.81
CA TYR A 474 15.74 24.41 -17.40
C TYR A 474 15.81 25.82 -16.78
N TYR A 475 14.65 26.43 -16.61
CA TYR A 475 14.55 27.79 -16.09
C TYR A 475 13.64 27.83 -14.87
N LEU A 476 14.10 28.54 -13.84
CA LEU A 476 13.35 28.81 -12.62
C LEU A 476 12.93 30.28 -12.58
N VAL A 477 11.78 30.54 -11.97
CA VAL A 477 11.22 31.85 -11.74
C VAL A 477 11.25 32.09 -10.24
N ARG A 478 12.01 33.08 -9.80
CA ARG A 478 11.99 33.53 -8.41
C ARG A 478 11.09 34.73 -8.28
N ASP A 479 10.23 34.69 -7.27
CA ASP A 479 9.34 35.79 -6.95
C ASP A 479 9.62 36.30 -5.54
N LYS A 480 10.00 37.57 -5.40
CA LYS A 480 10.34 38.15 -4.09
C LYS A 480 9.10 38.44 -3.23
N VAL A 481 7.92 38.59 -3.84
CA VAL A 481 6.67 38.88 -3.12
C VAL A 481 6.20 37.66 -2.34
N THR A 482 6.12 36.50 -3.00
CA THR A 482 5.66 35.24 -2.40
C THR A 482 6.81 34.39 -1.85
N ASN A 483 8.06 34.84 -2.02
CA ASN A 483 9.28 34.07 -1.75
C ASN A 483 9.23 32.65 -2.37
N SER A 484 8.71 32.56 -3.60
CA SER A 484 8.49 31.29 -4.29
C SER A 484 9.46 31.08 -5.43
N VAL A 485 9.73 29.80 -5.74
CA VAL A 485 10.60 29.38 -6.84
C VAL A 485 9.86 28.36 -7.70
N SER A 486 9.40 28.77 -8.87
CA SER A 486 8.57 27.96 -9.77
C SER A 486 9.29 27.62 -11.07
N TYR A 487 8.91 26.54 -11.75
CA TYR A 487 9.42 26.32 -13.10
C TYR A 487 8.83 27.35 -14.07
N LEU A 488 9.68 27.94 -14.91
CA LEU A 488 9.24 28.91 -15.91
C LEU A 488 8.18 28.35 -16.87
N LYS A 489 8.30 27.07 -17.24
CA LYS A 489 7.32 26.41 -18.12
C LYS A 489 5.90 26.46 -17.54
N ASP A 490 5.75 26.36 -16.22
CA ASP A 490 4.46 26.27 -15.55
C ASP A 490 3.86 27.67 -15.40
N VAL A 491 4.68 28.65 -14.98
CA VAL A 491 4.30 30.07 -14.92
C VAL A 491 3.88 30.60 -16.30
N VAL A 492 4.66 30.32 -17.35
CA VAL A 492 4.35 30.80 -18.71
C VAL A 492 3.08 30.15 -19.25
N LYS A 493 2.89 28.84 -19.02
CA LYS A 493 1.67 28.13 -19.40
C LYS A 493 0.44 28.76 -18.76
N GLU A 494 0.52 29.04 -17.46
CA GLU A 494 -0.57 29.68 -16.71
C GLU A 494 -0.81 31.12 -17.18
N SER A 495 0.25 31.88 -17.44
CA SER A 495 0.16 33.26 -17.96
C SER A 495 -0.61 33.31 -19.29
N TYR A 496 -0.36 32.35 -20.19
CA TYR A 496 -1.14 32.24 -21.42
C TYR A 496 -2.58 31.80 -21.20
N SER A 497 -2.84 30.97 -20.18
CA SER A 497 -4.20 30.59 -19.77
C SER A 497 -5.00 31.81 -19.34
N ILE A 498 -4.45 32.60 -18.41
CA ILE A 498 -5.01 33.87 -17.93
C ILE A 498 -5.30 34.80 -19.12
N ARG A 499 -4.32 34.97 -20.03
CA ARG A 499 -4.48 35.85 -21.19
C ARG A 499 -5.61 35.40 -22.13
N ARG A 500 -5.77 34.08 -22.34
CA ARG A 500 -6.86 33.54 -23.18
C ARG A 500 -8.22 33.80 -22.54
N GLN A 501 -8.36 33.59 -21.25
CA GLN A 501 -9.60 33.86 -20.52
C GLN A 501 -9.97 35.35 -20.61
N GLN A 502 -9.01 36.27 -20.43
CA GLN A 502 -9.22 37.71 -20.61
C GLN A 502 -9.69 38.08 -22.02
N LEU A 503 -9.10 37.49 -23.06
CA LEU A 503 -9.49 37.73 -24.45
C LEU A 503 -10.90 37.22 -24.75
N GLN A 504 -11.28 36.07 -24.21
CA GLN A 504 -12.64 35.54 -24.34
C GLN A 504 -13.66 36.43 -23.63
N ALA A 505 -13.36 36.89 -22.41
CA ALA A 505 -14.20 37.83 -21.68
C ALA A 505 -14.39 39.14 -22.45
N MET A 506 -13.32 39.72 -23.00
CA MET A 506 -13.40 40.94 -23.82
C MET A 506 -14.21 40.75 -25.10
N ARG A 507 -14.11 39.60 -25.77
CA ARG A 507 -14.95 39.27 -26.94
C ARG A 507 -16.43 39.20 -26.56
N LYS A 508 -16.74 38.63 -25.39
CA LYS A 508 -18.11 38.54 -24.86
C LYS A 508 -18.68 39.91 -24.50
N VAL A 509 -17.88 40.80 -23.92
CA VAL A 509 -18.29 42.19 -23.65
C VAL A 509 -18.54 42.97 -24.95
N ARG A 510 -17.65 42.84 -25.94
CA ARG A 510 -17.83 43.49 -27.25
C ARG A 510 -19.06 42.96 -28.00
N SER A 511 -19.36 41.66 -27.91
CA SER A 511 -20.56 41.11 -28.54
C SER A 511 -21.86 41.55 -27.85
N ILE A 512 -21.82 41.80 -26.53
CA ILE A 512 -22.94 42.40 -25.80
C ILE A 512 -23.13 43.87 -26.19
N GLN A 513 -22.05 44.66 -26.28
CA GLN A 513 -22.10 46.07 -26.72
C GLN A 513 -22.62 46.23 -28.16
N ASN A 514 -22.23 45.34 -29.07
CA ASN A 514 -22.73 45.36 -30.45
C ASN A 514 -24.19 44.91 -30.58
N LYS A 515 -24.70 44.12 -29.62
CA LYS A 515 -26.11 43.69 -29.57
C LYS A 515 -27.03 44.72 -28.89
N SER A 516 -26.50 45.59 -28.02
CA SER A 516 -27.26 46.62 -27.31
C SER A 516 -27.40 47.93 -28.08
N GLY A 517 -27.32 47.91 -29.42
CA GLY A 517 -27.38 49.10 -30.30
C GLY A 517 -28.73 49.85 -30.32
N SER A 518 -29.61 49.64 -29.34
CA SER A 518 -30.83 50.41 -29.11
C SER A 518 -31.38 50.04 -27.73
N LEU A 519 -31.03 50.81 -26.69
CA LEU A 519 -31.82 50.96 -25.44
C LEU A 519 -31.15 51.99 -24.52
N ASP A 520 -31.97 52.96 -24.09
CA ASP A 520 -31.65 54.26 -23.51
C ASP A 520 -30.76 54.30 -22.24
N SER A 521 -30.36 55.55 -21.92
CA SER A 521 -29.41 56.08 -20.92
C SER A 521 -29.25 55.37 -19.57
N VAL A 522 -30.22 54.57 -19.12
CA VAL A 522 -30.12 53.74 -17.89
C VAL A 522 -29.07 52.62 -18.06
N SER A 523 -28.91 52.09 -19.27
CA SER A 523 -27.90 51.07 -19.59
C SER A 523 -26.48 51.64 -19.53
N SER A 524 -26.30 52.91 -19.85
CA SER A 524 -25.00 53.61 -19.82
C SER A 524 -24.44 53.75 -18.40
N GLN A 525 -25.32 54.02 -17.42
CA GLN A 525 -24.97 54.13 -16.00
C GLN A 525 -24.57 52.78 -15.41
N VAL A 526 -25.29 51.71 -15.76
CA VAL A 526 -24.98 50.33 -15.37
C VAL A 526 -23.67 49.87 -16.02
N LEU A 527 -23.44 50.19 -17.29
CA LEU A 527 -22.19 49.89 -18.00
C LEU A 527 -21.00 50.70 -17.48
N SER A 528 -21.23 51.94 -17.03
CA SER A 528 -20.24 52.78 -16.34
C SER A 528 -19.88 52.21 -14.97
N ASN A 529 -20.86 51.74 -14.19
CA ASN A 529 -20.64 51.09 -12.90
C ASN A 529 -19.92 49.75 -13.06
N ILE A 530 -20.26 48.96 -14.08
CA ILE A 530 -19.55 47.72 -14.41
C ILE A 530 -18.11 48.01 -14.87
N LYS A 531 -17.89 49.04 -15.70
CA LYS A 531 -16.54 49.50 -16.04
C LYS A 531 -15.76 49.92 -14.79
N GLY A 532 -16.39 50.71 -13.91
CA GLY A 532 -15.83 51.18 -12.65
C GLY A 532 -15.44 50.04 -11.71
N MET A 533 -16.31 49.04 -11.54
CA MET A 533 -16.05 47.85 -10.73
C MET A 533 -14.95 46.97 -11.32
N VAL A 534 -14.88 46.83 -12.65
CA VAL A 534 -13.80 46.09 -13.33
C VAL A 534 -12.46 46.81 -13.21
N THR A 535 -12.44 48.15 -13.27
CA THR A 535 -11.22 48.96 -13.11
C THR A 535 -10.78 49.15 -11.66
N GLN A 536 -11.71 49.21 -10.70
CA GLN A 536 -11.38 49.29 -9.27
C GLN A 536 -10.91 47.94 -8.71
N ASN A 537 -11.48 46.82 -9.17
CA ASN A 537 -11.01 45.47 -8.84
C ASN A 537 -9.66 45.11 -9.50
N THR A 538 -9.10 46.00 -10.35
CA THR A 538 -7.72 45.90 -10.83
C THR A 538 -6.73 46.61 -9.91
N ILE A 539 -7.19 47.38 -8.91
CA ILE A 539 -6.33 48.23 -8.04
C ILE A 539 -6.37 47.81 -6.56
N ILE A 540 -7.37 47.04 -6.08
CA ILE A 540 -7.44 46.64 -4.66
C ILE A 540 -7.56 45.12 -4.54
N GLY A 541 -6.54 44.50 -3.92
CA GLY A 541 -6.40 43.06 -3.73
C GLY A 541 -7.17 42.48 -2.55
N ASP A 542 -8.48 42.69 -2.46
CA ASP A 542 -9.32 42.09 -1.40
C ASP A 542 -10.52 41.34 -1.97
N VAL A 543 -10.45 40.01 -1.99
CA VAL A 543 -11.51 39.12 -2.54
C VAL A 543 -12.40 38.50 -1.44
N LEU A 544 -12.28 38.87 -0.17
CA LEU A 544 -13.09 38.25 0.91
C LEU A 544 -14.32 39.06 1.38
N SER A 545 -14.46 40.32 1.01
CA SER A 545 -15.61 41.17 1.41
C SER A 545 -16.90 41.00 0.57
N PRO A 546 -16.89 40.63 -0.73
CA PRO A 546 -18.13 40.54 -1.51
C PRO A 546 -19.01 39.34 -1.14
N MET A 547 -18.43 38.22 -0.68
CA MET A 547 -19.20 36.99 -0.42
C MET A 547 -20.17 37.11 0.76
N SER A 548 -19.82 37.87 1.81
CA SER A 548 -20.71 38.04 2.97
C SER A 548 -21.97 38.84 2.63
N LYS A 549 -21.86 39.83 1.74
CA LYS A 549 -22.99 40.62 1.22
C LYS A 549 -23.84 39.85 0.21
N VAL A 550 -23.24 38.92 -0.52
CA VAL A 550 -23.99 37.99 -1.38
C VAL A 550 -24.75 36.96 -0.53
N GLN A 551 -24.18 36.50 0.57
CA GLN A 551 -24.82 35.57 1.49
C GLN A 551 -26.05 36.19 2.18
N SER A 552 -25.99 37.47 2.59
CA SER A 552 -27.13 38.16 3.20
C SER A 552 -28.31 38.38 2.23
N VAL A 553 -28.01 38.58 0.94
CA VAL A 553 -29.02 38.69 -0.14
C VAL A 553 -29.68 37.33 -0.39
N VAL A 554 -28.94 36.23 -0.28
CA VAL A 554 -29.46 34.86 -0.42
C VAL A 554 -30.32 34.45 0.80
N SER A 555 -29.94 34.87 2.01
CA SER A 555 -30.78 34.69 3.21
C SER A 555 -32.10 35.45 3.10
N SER A 556 -32.06 36.67 2.53
CA SER A 556 -33.25 37.49 2.28
C SER A 556 -34.16 36.87 1.21
N TYR A 557 -33.59 36.20 0.21
CA TYR A 557 -34.33 35.47 -0.83
C TYR A 557 -35.16 34.30 -0.27
N ASN A 558 -34.63 33.55 0.69
CA ASN A 558 -35.37 32.44 1.32
C ASN A 558 -36.50 32.91 2.25
N MET A 559 -36.45 34.16 2.70
CA MET A 559 -37.48 34.76 3.54
C MET A 559 -38.66 35.30 2.71
N VAL A 560 -38.39 35.75 1.47
CA VAL A 560 -39.43 36.27 0.55
C VAL A 560 -40.16 35.15 -0.20
N SER A 561 -39.55 33.97 -0.35
CA SER A 561 -40.18 32.83 -1.01
C SER A 561 -41.28 32.14 -0.17
N SER A 562 -41.35 32.39 1.14
CA SER A 562 -42.36 31.82 2.04
C SER A 562 -43.64 32.65 2.15
N ILE A 563 -43.71 33.83 1.52
CA ILE A 563 -44.88 34.71 1.56
C ILE A 563 -45.64 34.61 0.21
N ALA A 564 -46.68 33.78 0.22
CA ALA A 564 -48.01 33.94 -0.39
C ALA A 564 -48.14 34.75 -1.72
N THR A 565 -48.43 34.10 -2.86
CA THR A 565 -49.78 33.93 -3.48
C THR A 565 -50.45 35.20 -4.05
N ASP A 566 -49.92 35.78 -5.14
CA ASP A 566 -50.63 36.79 -5.94
C ASP A 566 -50.17 36.78 -7.43
N PRO A 567 -51.03 37.03 -8.45
CA PRO A 567 -50.65 37.00 -9.87
C PRO A 567 -49.68 38.12 -10.31
N ALA A 568 -49.51 39.19 -9.53
CA ALA A 568 -48.44 40.18 -9.74
C ALA A 568 -47.02 39.54 -9.62
N THR A 569 -46.95 38.35 -9.03
CA THR A 569 -45.72 37.57 -8.84
C THR A 569 -45.22 36.88 -10.12
N ALA A 570 -45.94 36.92 -11.26
CA ALA A 570 -45.45 36.39 -12.53
C ALA A 570 -44.35 37.28 -13.14
N ILE A 571 -44.54 38.60 -13.08
CA ILE A 571 -43.56 39.60 -13.54
C ILE A 571 -42.38 39.63 -12.56
N SER A 572 -42.66 39.59 -11.25
CA SER A 572 -41.62 39.48 -10.23
C SER A 572 -40.84 38.16 -10.35
N LYS A 573 -41.47 37.01 -10.67
CA LYS A 573 -40.77 35.74 -10.99
C LYS A 573 -39.90 35.85 -12.25
N GLN A 574 -40.35 36.56 -13.28
CA GLN A 574 -39.56 36.77 -14.50
C GLN A 574 -38.34 37.66 -14.23
N LEU A 575 -38.51 38.76 -13.48
CA LEU A 575 -37.41 39.63 -13.07
C LEU A 575 -36.47 38.92 -12.09
N LEU A 576 -36.99 38.13 -11.13
CA LEU A 576 -36.17 37.35 -10.22
C LEU A 576 -35.40 36.24 -10.94
N ASN A 577 -36.00 35.56 -11.92
CA ASN A 577 -35.31 34.56 -12.73
C ASN A 577 -34.25 35.20 -13.64
N GLN A 578 -34.49 36.42 -14.12
CA GLN A 578 -33.48 37.19 -14.84
C GLN A 578 -32.33 37.58 -13.93
N VAL A 579 -32.58 38.09 -12.72
CA VAL A 579 -31.54 38.43 -11.74
C VAL A 579 -30.82 37.17 -11.23
N LYS A 580 -31.51 36.06 -11.00
CA LYS A 580 -30.94 34.74 -10.66
C LYS A 580 -30.00 34.24 -11.76
N ASN A 581 -30.40 34.34 -13.02
CA ASN A 581 -29.54 33.97 -14.14
C ASN A 581 -28.36 34.92 -14.32
N ILE A 582 -28.53 36.21 -14.01
CA ILE A 582 -27.45 37.21 -14.07
C ILE A 582 -26.42 36.92 -12.95
N VAL A 583 -26.85 36.74 -11.70
CA VAL A 583 -25.96 36.52 -10.55
C VAL A 583 -25.31 35.13 -10.57
N PHE A 584 -26.07 34.06 -10.87
CA PHE A 584 -25.51 32.69 -10.91
C PHE A 584 -24.67 32.40 -12.15
N SER A 585 -24.87 33.12 -13.26
CA SER A 585 -23.96 32.98 -14.42
C SER A 585 -22.61 33.68 -14.19
N SER A 586 -22.56 34.71 -13.34
CA SER A 586 -21.32 35.34 -12.90
C SER A 586 -20.53 34.50 -11.88
N LEU A 587 -21.21 33.66 -11.08
CA LEU A 587 -20.57 32.75 -10.10
C LEU A 587 -20.20 31.37 -10.67
N LYS A 588 -20.71 30.96 -11.84
CA LYS A 588 -20.17 29.79 -12.57
C LYS A 588 -18.86 30.08 -13.30
N THR A 589 -18.28 31.26 -13.10
CA THR A 589 -17.02 31.70 -13.70
C THR A 589 -16.08 32.34 -12.66
N ILE A 590 -16.02 31.75 -11.45
CA ILE A 590 -14.88 31.82 -10.52
C ILE A 590 -14.63 30.41 -10.01
#